data_AF-A0A914EHI9-F1
#
_entry.id   AF-A0A914EHI9-F1
#
_cell.length_a   1.000
_cell.length_b   1.000
_cell.length_c   1.000
_cell.angle_alpha   90.00
_cell.angle_beta   90.00
_cell.angle_gamma   90.00
#
_symmetry.space_group_name_H-M   'P 1'
#
loop_
_entity.id
_entity.type
_entity.pdbx_description
1 polymer ?
#
loop_
_entity_poly.entity_id
_entity_poly.type
_entity_poly.pdbx_seq_one_letter_code
_entity_poly.pdbx_strand_id
1 'polypeptide(L)'
;MEEDNLTEEQKAIERAFDRLLDGSFVYSSNLLKMQDHWEEYSGLILDMHFSPTIVGFAKKLFAPFLKMKVIERFTAEGTARHSTDEIISMMRNDLKAIQTYLGNKEFFFGDKPSMIDAAIFGHVAAVYFVSYSHIVKNIIIAEFPIVLKYVKRMGKKYYSDFKFEN
;
A
#
# COMPACT_ATOMS: atom_id res chain seq x y z
N MET A 1 17.88 8.48 -4.30
CA MET A 1 18.28 7.52 -3.24
C MET A 1 19.55 6.86 -3.74
N GLU A 2 20.61 6.82 -2.92
CA GLU A 2 21.88 6.22 -3.32
C GLU A 2 21.80 4.69 -3.22
N GLU A 3 21.55 4.01 -4.35
CA GLU A 3 21.67 2.54 -4.45
C GLU A 3 23.11 2.05 -4.20
N ASP A 4 24.10 2.93 -4.31
CA ASP A 4 25.54 2.61 -4.27
C ASP A 4 26.10 2.25 -2.87
N ASN A 5 25.29 2.30 -1.81
CA ASN A 5 25.77 2.09 -0.43
C ASN A 5 25.27 0.81 0.25
N LEU A 6 24.50 -0.05 -0.42
CA LEU A 6 24.00 -1.30 0.16
C LEU A 6 24.99 -2.46 -0.01
N THR A 7 25.14 -3.29 1.04
CA THR A 7 25.82 -4.58 0.92
C THR A 7 25.03 -5.54 0.04
N GLU A 8 25.67 -6.58 -0.50
CA GLU A 8 24.97 -7.59 -1.31
C GLU A 8 23.85 -8.31 -0.52
N GLU A 9 24.06 -8.52 0.78
CA GLU A 9 23.01 -9.03 1.67
C GLU A 9 21.83 -8.06 1.77
N GLN A 10 22.08 -6.77 1.95
CA GLN A 10 21.04 -5.75 2.01
C GLN A 10 20.27 -5.63 0.69
N LYS A 11 20.95 -5.73 -0.46
CA LYS A 11 20.29 -5.76 -1.78
C LYS A 11 19.37 -6.98 -1.92
N ALA A 12 19.80 -8.14 -1.45
CA ALA A 12 18.98 -9.36 -1.46
C ALA A 12 17.74 -9.21 -0.56
N ILE A 13 17.92 -8.65 0.64
CA ILE A 13 16.81 -8.36 1.56
C ILE A 13 15.86 -7.31 0.96
N GLU A 14 16.39 -6.23 0.40
CA GLU A 14 15.61 -5.18 -0.27
C GLU A 14 14.74 -5.78 -1.36
N ARG A 15 15.35 -6.60 -2.25
CA ARG A 15 14.61 -7.28 -3.32
C ARG A 15 13.46 -8.15 -2.79
N ALA A 16 13.67 -8.85 -1.68
CA ALA A 16 12.64 -9.71 -1.07
C ALA A 16 11.46 -8.88 -0.52
N PHE A 17 11.75 -7.81 0.24
CA PHE A 17 10.70 -6.93 0.77
C PHE A 17 10.00 -6.13 -0.32
N ASP A 18 10.72 -5.72 -1.35
CA ASP A 18 10.14 -5.03 -2.50
C ASP A 18 9.16 -5.94 -3.26
N ARG A 19 9.44 -7.25 -3.37
CA ARG A 19 8.49 -8.22 -3.94
C ARG A 19 7.32 -8.55 -3.01
N LEU A 20 7.54 -8.56 -1.71
CA LEU A 20 6.47 -8.68 -0.72
C LEU A 20 5.49 -7.50 -0.82
N LEU A 21 6.01 -6.28 -0.97
CA LEU A 21 5.20 -5.08 -1.15
C LEU A 21 4.40 -5.11 -2.46
N ASP A 22 5.09 -5.23 -3.59
CA ASP A 22 4.47 -5.20 -4.93
C ASP A 22 3.54 -6.37 -5.20
N GLY A 23 3.78 -7.50 -4.53
CA GLY A 23 2.95 -8.68 -4.57
C GLY A 23 1.86 -8.62 -3.51
N SER A 24 1.98 -9.49 -2.51
CA SER A 24 0.90 -9.80 -1.57
C SER A 24 0.34 -8.56 -0.87
N PHE A 25 1.16 -7.59 -0.45
CA PHE A 25 0.66 -6.44 0.31
C PHE A 25 -0.22 -5.51 -0.52
N VAL A 26 0.23 -5.14 -1.72
CA VAL A 26 -0.52 -4.26 -2.63
C VAL A 26 -1.80 -4.93 -3.10
N TYR A 27 -1.75 -6.19 -3.50
CA TYR A 27 -2.94 -6.88 -4.01
C TYR A 27 -3.97 -7.12 -2.89
N SER A 28 -3.55 -7.61 -1.73
CA SER A 28 -4.44 -7.83 -0.58
C SER A 28 -5.07 -6.53 -0.08
N SER A 29 -4.27 -5.47 0.10
CA SER A 29 -4.76 -4.19 0.61
C SER A 29 -5.76 -3.53 -0.33
N ASN A 30 -5.49 -3.56 -1.64
CA ASN A 30 -6.39 -2.96 -2.62
C ASN A 30 -7.66 -3.78 -2.82
N LEU A 31 -7.59 -5.11 -2.77
CA LEU A 31 -8.78 -5.96 -2.85
C LEU A 31 -9.70 -5.75 -1.64
N LEU A 32 -9.14 -5.65 -0.42
CA LEU A 32 -9.92 -5.35 0.79
C LEU A 32 -10.57 -3.97 0.73
N LYS A 33 -9.83 -2.94 0.28
CA LYS A 33 -10.40 -1.60 0.03
C LYS A 33 -11.55 -1.63 -0.99
N MET A 34 -11.40 -2.41 -2.05
CA MET A 34 -12.42 -2.56 -3.09
C MET A 34 -13.68 -3.27 -2.57
N GLN A 35 -13.51 -4.27 -1.70
CA GLN A 35 -14.61 -5.01 -1.07
C GLN A 35 -15.41 -4.11 -0.12
N ASP A 36 -14.73 -3.30 0.68
CA ASP A 36 -15.36 -2.41 1.67
C ASP A 36 -15.97 -1.14 1.02
N HIS A 37 -15.26 -0.52 0.06
CA HIS A 37 -15.53 0.83 -0.43
C HIS A 37 -15.36 0.96 -1.95
N TRP A 38 -16.24 0.32 -2.72
CA TRP A 38 -16.15 0.30 -4.20
C TRP A 38 -16.23 1.69 -4.85
N GLU A 39 -17.12 2.57 -4.38
CA GLU A 39 -17.33 3.89 -5.00
C GLU A 39 -16.09 4.78 -4.81
N GLU A 40 -15.53 4.80 -3.61
CA GLU A 40 -14.31 5.54 -3.28
C GLU A 40 -13.10 4.94 -4.02
N TYR A 41 -12.96 3.61 -4.01
CA TYR A 41 -11.86 2.92 -4.68
C TYR A 41 -11.87 3.13 -6.19
N SER A 42 -13.03 3.00 -6.84
CA SER A 42 -13.17 3.23 -8.28
C SER A 42 -12.99 4.70 -8.65
N GLY A 43 -13.42 5.62 -7.78
CA GLY A 43 -13.13 7.05 -7.89
C GLY A 43 -11.63 7.32 -7.99
N LEU A 44 -10.82 6.76 -7.08
CA LEU A 44 -9.37 6.89 -7.08
C LEU A 44 -8.72 6.35 -8.36
N ILE A 45 -9.16 5.19 -8.87
CA ILE A 45 -8.64 4.62 -10.12
C ILE A 45 -8.93 5.55 -11.30
N LEU A 46 -10.15 6.06 -11.37
CA LEU A 46 -10.60 6.91 -12.48
C LEU A 46 -9.86 8.24 -12.48
N ASP A 47 -9.69 8.87 -11.31
CA ASP A 47 -8.98 10.15 -11.19
C ASP A 47 -7.48 10.02 -11.55
N MET A 48 -6.89 8.83 -11.40
CA MET A 48 -5.52 8.54 -11.85
C MET A 48 -5.37 8.42 -13.38
N HIS A 49 -6.41 7.96 -14.08
CA HIS A 49 -6.30 7.60 -15.51
C HIS A 49 -7.08 8.53 -16.45
N PHE A 50 -7.97 9.38 -15.91
CA PHE A 50 -8.87 10.21 -16.70
C PHE A 50 -8.96 11.63 -16.15
N SER A 51 -9.24 12.59 -17.02
CA SER A 51 -9.47 13.97 -16.60
C SER A 51 -10.81 14.12 -15.87
N PRO A 52 -10.95 15.10 -14.94
CA PRO A 52 -12.18 15.29 -14.16
C PRO A 52 -13.46 15.41 -15.01
N THR A 53 -13.35 15.99 -16.21
CA THR A 53 -14.45 16.16 -17.17
C THR A 53 -14.94 14.82 -17.73
N ILE A 54 -14.04 13.89 -18.00
CA ILE A 54 -14.37 12.55 -18.53
C ILE A 54 -14.97 11.68 -17.42
N VAL A 55 -14.45 11.81 -16.20
CA VAL A 55 -14.83 11.02 -15.03
C VAL A 55 -16.31 11.18 -14.67
N GLY A 56 -16.86 12.39 -14.69
CA GLY A 56 -18.25 12.65 -14.28
C GLY A 56 -19.31 11.93 -15.13
N PHE A 57 -19.11 11.86 -16.44
CA PHE A 57 -20.04 11.23 -17.38
C PHE A 57 -19.79 9.71 -17.50
N ALA A 58 -18.53 9.27 -17.41
CA ALA A 58 -18.13 7.87 -17.55
C ALA A 58 -18.41 7.01 -16.30
N LYS A 59 -18.39 7.60 -15.08
CA LYS A 59 -18.48 6.86 -13.81
C LYS A 59 -19.64 5.85 -13.75
N LYS A 60 -20.87 6.27 -14.09
CA LYS A 60 -22.05 5.38 -13.97
C LYS A 60 -22.15 4.32 -15.07
N LEU A 61 -21.70 4.63 -16.28
CA LEU A 61 -21.83 3.73 -17.43
C LEU A 61 -20.74 2.65 -17.43
N PHE A 62 -19.53 2.99 -16.94
CA PHE A 62 -18.37 2.10 -16.96
C PHE A 62 -18.08 1.42 -15.61
N ALA A 63 -18.74 1.79 -14.50
CA ALA A 63 -18.54 1.16 -13.20
C ALA A 63 -18.59 -0.38 -13.20
N PRO A 64 -19.61 -1.06 -13.78
CA PRO A 64 -19.65 -2.52 -13.77
C PRO A 64 -18.52 -3.14 -14.60
N PHE A 65 -18.16 -2.52 -15.74
CA PHE A 65 -17.05 -2.96 -16.57
C PHE A 65 -15.70 -2.80 -15.86
N LEU A 66 -15.50 -1.66 -15.17
CA LEU A 66 -14.31 -1.41 -14.37
C LEU A 66 -14.20 -2.42 -13.24
N LYS A 67 -15.30 -2.69 -12.51
CA LYS A 67 -15.32 -3.70 -11.43
C LYS A 67 -14.92 -5.08 -11.93
N MET A 68 -15.49 -5.50 -13.06
CA MET A 68 -15.14 -6.76 -13.71
C MET A 68 -13.66 -6.81 -14.06
N LYS A 69 -13.09 -5.77 -14.69
CA LYS A 69 -11.67 -5.71 -15.06
C LYS A 69 -10.73 -5.74 -13.86
N VAL A 70 -11.10 -5.04 -12.79
CA VAL A 70 -10.35 -5.04 -11.54
C VAL A 70 -10.36 -6.44 -10.90
N ILE A 71 -11.52 -7.10 -10.82
CA ILE A 71 -11.65 -8.47 -10.31
C ILE A 71 -10.88 -9.48 -11.19
N GLU A 72 -10.95 -9.35 -12.52
CA GLU A 72 -10.18 -10.17 -13.45
C GLU A 72 -8.67 -10.05 -13.17
N ARG A 73 -8.18 -8.84 -12.91
CA ARG A 73 -6.77 -8.60 -12.56
C ARG A 73 -6.37 -9.26 -11.23
N PHE A 74 -7.17 -9.08 -10.17
CA PHE A 74 -6.90 -9.72 -8.88
C PHE A 74 -7.03 -11.25 -8.94
N THR A 75 -7.92 -11.76 -9.79
CA THR A 75 -8.05 -13.21 -10.04
C THR A 75 -6.83 -13.74 -10.78
N ALA A 76 -6.37 -13.04 -11.83
CA ALA A 76 -5.22 -13.45 -12.61
C ALA A 76 -3.94 -13.52 -11.76
N GLU A 77 -3.72 -12.52 -10.91
CA GLU A 77 -2.59 -12.52 -9.96
C GLU A 77 -2.73 -13.62 -8.90
N GLY A 78 -3.93 -13.84 -8.38
CA GLY A 78 -4.26 -14.97 -7.51
C GLY A 78 -4.82 -14.58 -6.15
N THR A 79 -4.65 -13.34 -5.71
CA THR A 79 -5.18 -12.87 -4.42
C THR A 79 -6.70 -13.06 -4.31
N ALA A 80 -7.47 -12.77 -5.37
CA ALA A 80 -8.93 -12.94 -5.34
C ALA A 80 -9.42 -14.40 -5.33
N ARG A 81 -8.52 -15.39 -5.38
CA ARG A 81 -8.86 -16.81 -5.22
C ARG A 81 -8.97 -17.23 -3.75
N HIS A 82 -8.51 -16.39 -2.83
CA HIS A 82 -8.55 -16.64 -1.39
C HIS A 82 -9.80 -16.01 -0.75
N SER A 83 -10.19 -16.52 0.41
CA SER A 83 -11.22 -15.91 1.25
C SER A 83 -10.77 -14.57 1.84
N THR A 84 -11.73 -13.73 2.24
CA THR A 84 -11.42 -12.44 2.88
C THR A 84 -10.52 -12.58 4.11
N ASP A 85 -10.74 -13.61 4.94
CA ASP A 85 -9.91 -13.85 6.14
C ASP A 85 -8.47 -14.24 5.78
N GLU A 86 -8.27 -15.05 4.74
CA GLU A 86 -6.94 -15.38 4.22
C GLU A 86 -6.25 -14.14 3.66
N ILE A 87 -6.96 -13.30 2.91
CA ILE A 87 -6.42 -12.04 2.37
C ILE A 87 -5.98 -11.10 3.50
N ILE A 88 -6.79 -10.98 4.56
CA ILE A 88 -6.43 -10.21 5.76
C ILE A 88 -5.17 -10.81 6.40
N SER A 89 -5.07 -12.14 6.50
CA SER A 89 -3.91 -12.83 7.05
C SER A 89 -2.64 -12.57 6.23
N MET A 90 -2.71 -12.63 4.90
CA MET A 90 -1.60 -12.29 4.00
C MET A 90 -1.09 -10.86 4.28
N MET A 91 -1.98 -9.88 4.26
CA MET A 91 -1.67 -8.48 4.53
C MET A 91 -1.06 -8.27 5.93
N ARG A 92 -1.60 -8.94 6.97
CA ARG A 92 -1.05 -8.90 8.33
C ARG A 92 0.34 -9.49 8.40
N ASN A 93 0.60 -10.60 7.72
CA ASN A 93 1.91 -11.25 7.70
C ASN A 93 2.96 -10.35 7.04
N ASP A 94 2.60 -9.66 5.97
CA ASP A 94 3.46 -8.70 5.28
C ASP A 94 3.83 -7.52 6.18
N LEU A 95 2.83 -6.89 6.80
CA LEU A 95 3.06 -5.81 7.77
C LEU A 95 3.85 -6.29 8.98
N LYS A 96 3.64 -7.53 9.43
CA LYS A 96 4.39 -8.13 10.53
C LYS A 96 5.85 -8.34 10.14
N ALA A 97 6.14 -8.81 8.93
CA ALA A 97 7.49 -8.98 8.43
C ALA A 97 8.22 -7.63 8.38
N ILE A 98 7.57 -6.60 7.81
CA ILE A 98 8.11 -5.24 7.74
C ILE A 98 8.37 -4.70 9.16
N GLN A 99 7.38 -4.77 10.05
CA GLN A 99 7.50 -4.31 11.43
C GLN A 99 8.65 -5.00 12.18
N THR A 100 8.76 -6.32 12.01
CA THR A 100 9.76 -7.14 12.70
C THR A 100 11.16 -6.82 12.18
N TYR A 101 11.34 -6.74 10.87
CA TYR A 101 12.62 -6.38 10.29
C TYR A 101 13.00 -4.95 10.64
N LEU A 102 12.09 -3.98 10.50
CA LEU A 102 12.35 -2.57 10.76
C LEU A 102 12.72 -2.33 12.23
N GLY A 103 11.93 -2.85 13.18
CA GLY A 103 12.13 -2.64 14.61
C GLY A 103 12.21 -1.15 14.96
N ASN A 104 13.28 -0.75 15.66
CA ASN A 104 13.48 0.64 16.10
C ASN A 104 14.39 1.48 15.18
N LYS A 105 14.75 0.98 13.99
CA LYS A 105 15.69 1.67 13.10
C LYS A 105 15.10 2.97 12.53
N GLU A 106 15.99 3.91 12.16
CA GLU A 106 15.59 5.16 11.51
C GLU A 106 15.15 4.90 10.06
N PHE A 107 15.90 4.09 9.34
CA PHE A 107 15.60 3.58 8.00
C PHE A 107 15.64 2.06 8.00
N PHE A 108 15.15 1.43 6.94
CA PHE A 108 14.96 -0.01 6.87
C PHE A 108 16.26 -0.78 7.15
N PHE A 109 17.40 -0.27 6.66
CA PHE A 109 18.72 -0.84 6.90
C PHE A 109 19.56 -0.12 7.97
N GLY A 110 19.03 0.90 8.65
CA GLY A 110 19.73 1.60 9.74
C GLY A 110 19.74 3.10 9.55
N ASP A 111 20.90 3.67 9.24
CA ASP A 111 21.17 5.11 9.36
C ASP A 111 20.89 5.91 8.09
N LYS A 112 20.89 5.27 6.92
CA LYS A 112 20.66 5.92 5.62
C LYS A 112 19.41 5.34 4.93
N PRO A 113 18.62 6.18 4.22
CA PRO A 113 17.51 5.70 3.42
C PRO A 113 17.99 4.90 2.21
N SER A 114 17.26 3.82 1.86
CA SER A 114 17.38 3.13 0.58
C SER A 114 16.06 3.13 -0.19
N MET A 115 16.02 2.43 -1.33
CA MET A 115 14.82 2.37 -2.19
C MET A 115 13.64 1.74 -1.44
N ILE A 116 13.90 0.72 -0.61
CA ILE A 116 12.83 0.07 0.16
C ILE A 116 12.13 1.01 1.13
N ASP A 117 12.82 2.01 1.68
CA ASP A 117 12.21 3.01 2.55
C ASP A 117 11.15 3.82 1.78
N ALA A 118 11.44 4.17 0.52
CA ALA A 118 10.50 4.80 -0.40
C ALA A 118 9.31 3.89 -0.70
N ALA A 119 9.58 2.62 -1.02
CA ALA A 119 8.57 1.66 -1.38
C ALA A 119 7.60 1.39 -0.21
N ILE A 120 8.13 1.16 1.00
CA ILE A 120 7.32 0.98 2.21
C ILE A 120 6.48 2.25 2.46
N PHE A 121 7.10 3.42 2.42
CA PHE A 121 6.38 4.67 2.60
C PHE A 121 5.26 4.81 1.58
N GLY A 122 5.54 4.71 0.27
CA GLY A 122 4.56 4.91 -0.79
C GLY A 122 3.38 3.95 -0.69
N HIS A 123 3.64 2.66 -0.51
CA HIS A 123 2.59 1.65 -0.42
C HIS A 123 1.73 1.79 0.84
N VAL A 124 2.34 1.98 2.01
CA VAL A 124 1.57 2.11 3.26
C VAL A 124 0.87 3.47 3.33
N ALA A 125 1.48 4.55 2.82
CA ALA A 125 0.86 5.87 2.72
C ALA A 125 -0.39 5.86 1.83
N ALA A 126 -0.33 5.18 0.67
CA ALA A 126 -1.46 5.03 -0.26
C ALA A 126 -2.66 4.26 0.33
N VAL A 127 -2.44 3.54 1.44
CA VAL A 127 -3.48 2.84 2.19
C VAL A 127 -3.93 3.66 3.41
N TYR A 128 -2.99 4.27 4.13
CA TYR A 128 -3.29 4.92 5.40
C TYR A 128 -3.87 6.34 5.25
N PHE A 129 -3.38 7.13 4.29
CA PHE A 129 -3.75 8.55 4.15
C PHE A 129 -4.94 8.79 3.22
N VAL A 130 -5.65 7.75 2.80
CA VAL A 130 -6.93 7.94 2.11
C VAL A 130 -7.96 8.54 3.07
N SER A 131 -8.87 9.36 2.52
CA SER A 131 -9.83 10.19 3.27
C SER A 131 -10.99 9.40 3.88
N TYR A 132 -11.09 8.10 3.64
CA TYR A 132 -12.12 7.23 4.17
C TYR A 132 -11.50 6.13 5.06
N SER A 133 -12.29 5.63 6.00
CA SER A 133 -11.90 4.53 6.88
C SER A 133 -12.20 3.19 6.20
N HIS A 134 -11.31 2.22 6.29
CA HIS A 134 -11.51 0.85 5.77
C HIS A 134 -10.70 -0.15 6.62
N ILE A 135 -10.95 -1.45 6.46
CA ILE A 135 -10.38 -2.48 7.33
C ILE A 135 -8.85 -2.42 7.47
N VAL A 136 -8.14 -2.22 6.35
CA VAL A 136 -6.66 -2.18 6.34
C VAL A 136 -6.11 -1.01 7.15
N LYS A 137 -6.72 0.18 7.05
CA LYS A 137 -6.33 1.37 7.83
C LYS A 137 -6.49 1.11 9.33
N ASN A 138 -7.60 0.47 9.72
CA ASN A 138 -7.87 0.12 11.11
C ASN A 138 -6.87 -0.90 11.66
N ILE A 139 -6.52 -1.92 10.86
CA ILE A 139 -5.52 -2.93 11.23
C ILE A 139 -4.13 -2.29 11.41
N ILE A 140 -3.71 -1.41 10.49
CA ILE A 140 -2.42 -0.70 10.62
C ILE A 140 -2.35 0.11 11.93
N ILE A 141 -3.43 0.82 12.27
CA ILE A 141 -3.52 1.61 13.51
C ILE A 141 -3.44 0.73 14.75
N ALA A 142 -4.19 -0.37 14.77
CA ALA A 142 -4.34 -1.21 15.95
C ALA A 142 -3.16 -2.16 16.19
N GLU A 143 -2.57 -2.72 15.13
CA GLU A 143 -1.65 -3.87 15.22
C GLU A 143 -0.22 -3.55 14.80
N PHE A 144 -0.01 -2.49 14.00
CA PHE A 144 1.30 -2.18 13.40
C PHE A 144 1.80 -0.74 13.70
N PRO A 145 1.86 -0.34 14.99
CA PRO A 145 2.21 1.03 15.37
C PRO A 145 3.65 1.42 15.00
N ILE A 146 4.58 0.47 14.89
CA ILE A 146 5.97 0.75 14.49
C ILE A 146 6.01 1.16 13.02
N VAL A 147 5.31 0.41 12.15
CA VAL A 147 5.21 0.74 10.72
C VAL A 147 4.51 2.09 10.56
N LEU A 148 3.43 2.32 11.30
CA LEU A 148 2.71 3.58 11.22
C LEU A 148 3.58 4.77 11.66
N LYS A 149 4.30 4.64 12.77
CA LYS A 149 5.23 5.66 13.25
C LYS A 149 6.34 5.93 12.23
N TYR A 150 6.85 4.89 11.62
CA TYR A 150 7.88 4.97 10.58
C TYR A 150 7.38 5.73 9.35
N VAL A 151 6.21 5.37 8.80
CA VAL A 151 5.60 6.05 7.64
C VAL A 151 5.32 7.51 7.94
N LYS A 152 4.79 7.84 9.12
CA LYS A 152 4.58 9.24 9.55
C LYS A 152 5.89 10.01 9.64
N ARG A 153 6.96 9.40 10.15
CA ARG A 153 8.30 10.01 10.22
C ARG A 153 8.85 10.28 8.81
N MET A 154 8.77 9.32 7.91
CA MET A 154 9.20 9.46 6.51
C MET A 154 8.42 10.58 5.81
N GLY A 155 7.09 10.60 5.99
CA GLY A 155 6.22 11.65 5.50
C GLY A 155 6.65 13.03 6.00
N LYS A 156 6.87 13.20 7.30
CA LYS A 156 7.32 14.48 7.87
C LYS A 156 8.70 14.91 7.36
N LYS A 157 9.62 13.96 7.17
CA LYS A 157 11.02 14.23 6.79
C LYS A 157 11.16 14.61 5.31
N TYR A 158 10.41 13.97 4.42
CA TYR A 158 10.59 14.11 2.97
C TYR A 158 9.41 14.75 2.23
N TYR A 159 8.24 14.83 2.88
CA TYR A 159 7.00 15.31 2.29
C TYR A 159 6.32 16.31 3.24
N SER A 160 7.07 17.36 3.65
CA SER A 160 6.61 18.37 4.61
C SER A 160 5.35 19.12 4.16
N ASP A 161 5.14 19.22 2.85
CA ASP A 161 4.00 19.91 2.25
C ASP A 161 2.75 19.01 2.20
N PHE A 162 2.93 17.71 2.42
CA PHE A 162 1.82 16.77 2.53
C PHE A 162 1.15 16.93 3.88
N LYS A 163 -0.02 17.57 3.88
CA LYS A 163 -0.87 17.62 5.07
C LYS A 163 -1.49 16.25 5.28
N PHE A 164 -0.87 15.47 6.15
CA PHE A 164 -1.43 14.23 6.67
C PHE A 164 -2.58 14.56 7.64
N GLU A 165 -3.69 15.05 7.11
CA GLU A 165 -4.92 15.25 7.90
C GLU A 165 -5.50 13.87 8.25
N ASN A 166 -5.77 13.65 9.55
CA ASN A 166 -6.49 12.48 10.05
C ASN A 166 -7.99 12.77 10.05
#